data_AF-G0PL01-F1
#
_entry.id   AF-G0PL01-F1
#
_cell.length_a   1.000
_cell.length_b   1.000
_cell.length_c   1.000
_cell.angle_alpha   90.00
_cell.angle_beta   90.00
_cell.angle_gamma   90.00
#
_symmetry.space_group_name_H-M   'P 1'
#
loop_
_entity.id
_entity.type
_entity.pdbx_description
1 polymer ?
#
loop_
_entity_poly.entity_id
_entity_poly.type
_entity_poly.pdbx_seq_one_letter_code
_entity_poly.pdbx_strand_id
1 'polypeptide(L)'
;MYFWEWMLMVTYLTFTIRNTVMPLSAADGNVQRFDGLDCTDTPPEYCNVYAYSYQYDNRAVITASRNIDYLYNVRRLGEDATLSVYEGQINKDHLLTTISGTNYNETLPLAVKNTVKIYKVDTRISQVSLTNDPKRAGYGKVAVTGTGMKTVVHSFDYRQLSLEQDTSETFTADVFVNFNFNVFYFDVNGNTTLDIKVYQDGIVVLSETFTKDHKPRSSGYTAFGDKISISYQTYGRATKGFRVDFVCTSKDALQPTTGIAKTAFPNN
;
A
#
# COMPACT_ATOMS: atom_id res chain seq x y z
N MET A 1 -11.95 30.43 1.84
CA MET A 1 -11.38 30.83 0.54
C MET A 1 -9.88 31.11 0.71
N TYR A 2 -9.06 30.06 0.90
CA TYR A 2 -7.58 30.08 0.77
C TYR A 2 -7.13 28.61 0.67
N PHE A 3 -7.43 27.97 -0.46
CA PHE A 3 -7.04 26.59 -0.78
C PHE A 3 -6.01 26.56 -1.94
N TRP A 4 -5.58 27.73 -2.40
CA TRP A 4 -4.80 27.91 -3.63
C TRP A 4 -3.30 28.14 -3.39
N GLU A 5 -2.84 28.33 -2.16
CA GLU A 5 -1.39 28.47 -1.88
C GLU A 5 -0.64 27.14 -1.76
N TRP A 6 -1.36 26.00 -1.70
CA TRP A 6 -0.73 24.68 -1.52
C TRP A 6 -0.28 23.99 -2.82
N MET A 7 -0.51 24.61 -3.99
CA MET A 7 -0.28 23.97 -5.30
C MET A 7 0.91 24.55 -6.10
N LEU A 8 1.67 25.50 -5.55
CA LEU A 8 2.73 26.22 -6.29
C LEU A 8 4.18 25.96 -5.83
N MET A 9 4.46 24.90 -5.06
CA MET A 9 5.84 24.49 -4.74
C MET A 9 6.17 23.06 -5.22
N VAL A 10 5.74 22.70 -6.43
CA VAL A 10 6.22 21.48 -7.11
C VAL A 10 6.79 21.85 -8.47
N THR A 11 7.88 22.64 -8.45
CA THR A 11 8.77 22.74 -9.60
C THR A 11 10.17 23.04 -9.08
N TYR A 12 11.05 22.04 -9.24
CA TYR A 12 12.51 22.08 -9.04
C TYR A 12 12.99 22.76 -7.75
N LEU A 13 13.11 22.01 -6.65
CA LEU A 13 14.16 22.28 -5.66
C LEU A 13 14.27 21.09 -4.70
N THR A 14 15.49 20.61 -4.48
CA THR A 14 15.87 19.72 -3.37
C THR A 14 15.33 20.31 -2.07
N PHE A 15 14.32 19.67 -1.48
CA PHE A 15 13.71 20.16 -0.25
C PHE A 15 14.38 19.51 0.96
N THR A 16 15.27 20.25 1.63
CA THR A 16 15.60 19.98 3.03
C THR A 16 14.42 20.46 3.88
N ILE A 17 13.63 19.53 4.42
CA ILE A 17 12.57 19.87 5.39
C ILE A 17 13.25 20.34 6.68
N ARG A 18 13.42 21.66 6.84
CA ARG A 18 13.77 22.26 8.14
C ARG A 18 12.51 22.34 9.00
N ASN A 19 12.62 21.92 10.26
CA ASN A 19 11.57 21.96 11.28
C ASN A 19 10.81 23.31 11.29
N THR A 20 9.68 23.38 10.62
CA THR A 20 8.73 24.49 10.73
C THR A 20 7.50 24.02 11.50
N VAL A 21 7.27 24.62 12.67
CA VAL A 21 6.05 24.46 13.44
C VAL A 21 4.98 25.35 12.79
N MET A 22 4.00 24.75 12.11
CA MET A 22 2.82 25.46 11.58
C MET A 22 1.66 25.37 12.58
N PRO A 23 0.94 26.47 12.89
CA PRO A 23 -0.24 26.41 13.73
C PRO A 23 -1.41 25.81 12.95
N LEU A 24 -1.89 24.65 13.40
CA LEU A 24 -2.96 23.90 12.73
C LEU A 24 -4.33 24.32 13.29
N SER A 25 -5.20 24.90 12.45
CA SER A 25 -6.64 24.86 12.71
C SER A 25 -7.20 23.53 12.21
N ALA A 26 -7.82 22.78 13.12
CA ALA A 26 -8.47 21.47 12.99
C ALA A 26 -8.76 20.98 11.56
N ALA A 27 -7.89 20.10 11.06
CA ALA A 27 -8.19 19.15 10.00
C ALA A 27 -7.90 17.75 10.54
N ASP A 28 -8.97 16.96 10.64
CA ASP A 28 -9.05 15.52 10.94
C ASP A 28 -7.86 14.85 11.66
N GLY A 29 -7.89 14.89 12.99
CA GLY A 29 -7.22 13.94 13.87
C GLY A 29 -5.82 14.35 14.36
N ASN A 30 -5.77 15.13 15.44
CA ASN A 30 -4.75 15.20 16.49
C ASN A 30 -3.24 15.26 16.12
N VAL A 31 -2.80 15.28 14.86
CA VAL A 31 -1.37 15.41 14.53
C VAL A 31 -0.92 16.85 14.78
N GLN A 32 0.03 17.02 15.70
CA GLN A 32 0.58 18.33 16.05
C GLN A 32 1.86 18.64 15.27
N ARG A 33 2.60 17.60 14.86
CA ARG A 33 3.88 17.73 14.17
C ARG A 33 4.09 16.62 13.14
N PHE A 34 4.76 16.99 12.05
CA PHE A 34 5.30 16.07 11.05
C PHE A 34 6.82 16.10 11.07
N ASP A 35 7.42 14.91 11.09
CA ASP A 35 8.86 14.77 10.88
C ASP A 35 9.12 14.16 9.51
N GLY A 36 9.95 14.86 8.72
CA GLY A 36 10.46 14.33 7.47
C GLY A 36 11.44 13.19 7.73
N LEU A 37 11.31 12.12 6.96
CA LEU A 37 12.25 11.00 6.95
C LEU A 37 12.81 10.85 5.53
N ASP A 38 14.14 10.78 5.44
CA ASP A 38 14.85 10.47 4.20
C ASP A 38 15.77 9.27 4.41
N CYS A 39 15.52 8.20 3.66
CA CYS A 39 16.28 6.95 3.74
C CYS A 39 17.36 6.84 2.67
N THR A 40 17.55 7.82 1.78
CA THR A 40 18.65 7.76 0.81
C THR A 40 20.02 7.92 1.47
N ASP A 41 20.07 8.71 2.55
CA ASP A 41 21.32 9.09 3.23
C ASP A 41 21.51 8.39 4.58
N THR A 42 20.50 7.63 5.03
CA THR A 42 20.54 6.90 6.30
C THR A 42 21.02 5.47 6.06
N PRO A 43 22.00 4.94 6.84
CA PRO A 43 22.38 3.55 6.70
C PRO A 43 21.13 2.66 6.84
N PRO A 44 20.90 1.69 5.94
CA PRO A 44 19.60 1.05 5.81
C PRO A 44 19.11 0.30 7.07
N GLU A 45 19.98 0.03 8.06
CA GLU A 45 19.58 -0.56 9.36
C GLU A 45 18.92 0.43 10.32
N TYR A 46 19.12 1.73 10.11
CA TYR A 46 18.63 2.78 11.00
C TYR A 46 17.44 3.54 10.43
N CYS A 47 17.05 3.33 9.17
CA CYS A 47 15.88 3.99 8.63
C CYS A 47 14.58 3.36 9.16
N ASN A 48 13.87 4.12 9.99
CA ASN A 48 12.65 3.67 10.64
C ASN A 48 11.61 4.78 10.63
N VAL A 49 10.37 4.41 10.35
CA VAL A 49 9.19 5.22 10.66
C VAL A 49 9.00 5.22 12.17
N TYR A 50 9.33 6.34 12.81
CA TYR A 50 9.14 6.55 14.25
C TYR A 50 8.02 7.57 14.49
N ALA A 51 6.80 7.06 14.71
CA ALA A 51 5.61 7.88 14.98
C ALA A 51 5.12 7.63 16.40
N TYR A 52 4.55 8.65 17.05
CA TYR A 52 3.99 8.53 18.39
C TYR A 52 2.80 9.46 18.60
N SER A 53 1.93 9.09 19.52
CA SER A 53 0.72 9.84 19.86
C SER A 53 0.50 9.75 21.37
N TYR A 54 0.81 10.83 22.07
CA TYR A 54 0.63 11.00 23.51
C TYR A 54 -0.29 12.18 23.78
N GLN A 55 -0.84 12.28 24.99
CA GLN A 55 -1.86 13.26 25.35
C GLN A 55 -1.56 14.71 24.91
N TYR A 56 -0.28 15.11 24.89
CA TYR A 56 0.16 16.46 24.54
C TYR A 56 1.23 16.51 23.45
N ASP A 57 1.58 15.38 22.83
CA ASP A 57 2.59 15.33 21.77
C ASP A 57 2.26 14.23 20.76
N ASN A 58 1.84 14.65 19.56
CA ASN A 58 1.38 13.78 18.50
C ASN A 58 2.18 14.03 17.23
N ARG A 59 3.01 13.05 16.88
CA ARG A 59 3.95 13.12 15.78
C ARG A 59 3.65 12.05 14.74
N ALA A 60 3.43 12.50 13.51
CA ALA A 60 3.43 11.65 12.33
C ALA A 60 4.77 11.77 11.58
N VAL A 61 5.06 10.78 10.75
CA VAL A 61 6.24 10.77 9.87
C VAL A 61 5.78 10.94 8.43
N ILE A 62 6.53 11.72 7.65
CA ILE A 62 6.31 11.90 6.21
C ILE A 62 7.59 11.53 5.46
N THR A 63 7.44 10.79 4.37
CA THR A 63 8.46 10.72 3.31
C THR A 63 7.93 11.42 2.06
N ALA A 64 8.81 12.13 1.35
CA ALA A 64 8.46 12.90 0.17
C ALA A 64 9.45 12.60 -0.96
N SER A 65 9.16 11.56 -1.75
CA SER A 65 9.98 11.15 -2.90
C SER A 65 9.22 10.16 -3.77
N ARG A 66 9.74 9.93 -4.99
CA ARG A 66 9.26 8.87 -5.88
C ARG A 66 9.82 7.48 -5.56
N ASN A 67 10.69 7.36 -4.57
CA ASN A 67 11.14 6.03 -4.12
C ASN A 67 9.98 5.31 -3.46
N ILE A 68 9.88 3.99 -3.63
CA ILE A 68 8.87 3.18 -2.93
C ILE A 68 9.35 2.96 -1.50
N ASP A 69 8.47 3.14 -0.53
CA ASP A 69 8.78 2.84 0.87
C ASP A 69 8.33 1.42 1.18
N TYR A 70 9.30 0.53 1.36
CA TYR A 70 9.03 -0.83 1.79
C TYR A 70 9.12 -0.90 3.31
N LEU A 71 7.97 -1.01 3.97
CA LEU A 71 7.88 -1.35 5.38
C LEU A 71 8.02 -2.86 5.53
N TYR A 72 8.88 -3.33 6.43
CA TYR A 72 9.20 -4.77 6.47
C TYR A 72 9.38 -5.39 7.85
N ASN A 73 9.60 -4.60 8.90
CA ASN A 73 9.79 -5.15 10.24
C ASN A 73 9.32 -4.19 11.33
N VAL A 74 8.51 -4.67 12.26
CA VAL A 74 8.12 -3.92 13.46
C VAL A 74 9.24 -4.02 14.50
N ARG A 75 9.90 -2.90 14.80
CA ARG A 75 10.92 -2.82 15.86
C ARG A 75 10.29 -2.60 17.22
N ARG A 76 9.22 -1.80 17.25
CA ARG A 76 8.47 -1.47 18.47
C ARG A 76 7.05 -1.08 18.07
N LEU A 77 6.07 -1.61 18.78
CA LEU A 77 4.68 -1.16 18.67
C LEU A 77 4.09 -1.17 20.07
N GLY A 78 3.52 -0.06 20.50
CA GLY A 78 2.86 0.03 21.80
C GLY A 78 1.68 -0.94 21.88
N GLU A 79 1.37 -1.41 23.09
CA GLU A 79 0.10 -2.11 23.34
C GLU A 79 -1.06 -1.21 22.90
N ASP A 80 -1.98 -1.78 22.13
CA ASP A 80 -3.13 -1.11 21.49
C ASP A 80 -2.78 -0.02 20.45
N ALA A 81 -1.50 0.13 20.09
CA ALA A 81 -1.11 1.06 19.04
C ALA A 81 -1.42 0.51 17.64
N THR A 82 -1.99 1.37 16.80
CA THR A 82 -2.28 1.12 15.39
C THR A 82 -1.62 2.18 14.53
N LEU A 83 -0.66 1.76 13.72
CA LEU A 83 -0.03 2.59 12.70
C LEU A 83 -0.92 2.62 11.45
N SER A 84 -1.47 3.78 11.12
CA SER A 84 -2.16 4.05 9.87
C SER A 84 -1.17 4.54 8.81
N VAL A 85 -1.23 3.95 7.63
CA VAL A 85 -0.37 4.26 6.47
C VAL A 85 -1.23 4.91 5.39
N TYR A 86 -0.88 6.15 5.04
CA TYR A 86 -1.60 6.94 4.05
C TYR A 86 -0.71 7.31 2.87
N GLU A 87 -1.36 7.51 1.72
CA GLU A 87 -0.73 7.93 0.46
C GLU A 87 -1.32 9.27 0.03
N GLY A 88 -0.52 10.34 0.03
CA GLY A 88 -0.92 11.69 -0.37
C GLY A 88 -1.56 12.53 0.75
N GLN A 89 -2.62 12.02 1.40
CA GLN A 89 -3.39 12.80 2.38
C GLN A 89 -3.86 11.98 3.58
N ILE A 90 -4.07 12.61 4.75
CA ILE A 90 -4.65 11.95 5.92
C ILE A 90 -6.18 12.02 5.83
N ASN A 91 -6.78 11.01 5.21
CA ASN A 91 -8.22 10.77 5.24
C ASN A 91 -8.52 9.31 4.88
N LYS A 92 -9.78 8.91 4.99
CA LYS A 92 -10.22 7.53 4.73
C LYS A 92 -9.95 7.07 3.29
N ASP A 93 -10.07 7.97 2.31
CA ASP A 93 -9.88 7.61 0.91
C ASP A 93 -8.39 7.29 0.63
N HIS A 94 -7.48 7.95 1.33
CA HIS A 94 -6.04 7.80 1.13
C HIS A 94 -5.38 6.84 2.13
N LEU A 95 -6.18 6.17 2.98
CA LEU A 95 -5.69 5.12 3.87
C LEU A 95 -5.40 3.85 3.07
N LEU A 96 -4.12 3.48 2.98
CA LEU A 96 -3.69 2.25 2.34
C LEU A 96 -3.98 1.04 3.24
N THR A 97 -3.51 1.09 4.49
CA THR A 97 -3.70 0.02 5.47
C THR A 97 -3.41 0.50 6.89
N THR A 98 -3.66 -0.37 7.87
CA THR A 98 -3.34 -0.20 9.28
C THR A 98 -2.51 -1.37 9.79
N ILE A 99 -1.47 -1.11 10.57
CA ILE A 99 -0.59 -2.10 11.17
C ILE A 99 -0.73 -2.03 12.70
N SER A 100 -1.10 -3.14 13.32
CA SER A 100 -1.31 -3.30 14.76
C SER A 100 -0.56 -4.52 15.28
N GLY A 101 -0.53 -4.69 16.61
CA GLY A 101 0.10 -5.86 17.24
C GLY A 101 -0.51 -7.21 16.84
N THR A 102 -1.70 -7.23 16.25
CA THR A 102 -2.40 -8.46 15.87
C THR A 102 -2.29 -8.81 14.39
N ASN A 103 -1.97 -7.85 13.51
CA ASN A 103 -2.01 -8.07 12.06
C ASN A 103 -0.68 -7.83 11.34
N TYR A 104 0.37 -7.37 12.03
CA TYR A 104 1.61 -6.96 11.38
C TYR A 104 2.29 -8.10 10.60
N ASN A 105 2.22 -9.34 11.08
CA ASN A 105 2.74 -10.53 10.39
C ASN A 105 1.98 -10.84 9.09
N GLU A 106 0.70 -10.47 9.00
CA GLU A 106 -0.09 -10.65 7.79
C GLU A 106 0.15 -9.52 6.79
N THR A 107 0.49 -8.32 7.28
CA THR A 107 0.51 -7.09 6.47
C THR A 107 1.90 -6.76 5.90
N LEU A 108 2.97 -7.15 6.60
CA LEU A 108 4.34 -6.88 6.19
C LEU A 108 4.95 -8.09 5.45
N PRO A 109 5.80 -7.86 4.43
CA PRO A 109 6.24 -6.56 3.93
C PRO A 109 5.19 -5.84 3.08
N LEU A 110 5.17 -4.51 3.16
CA LEU A 110 4.24 -3.62 2.47
C LEU A 110 5.00 -2.60 1.62
N ALA A 111 4.59 -2.43 0.36
CA ALA A 111 5.02 -1.32 -0.48
C ALA A 111 4.05 -0.16 -0.32
N VAL A 112 4.57 1.04 -0.06
CA VAL A 112 3.81 2.28 -0.04
C VAL A 112 4.27 3.13 -1.21
N LYS A 113 3.36 3.46 -2.12
CA LYS A 113 3.66 4.09 -3.41
C LYS A 113 2.87 5.38 -3.55
N ASN A 114 3.58 6.47 -3.39
CA ASN A 114 3.11 7.81 -3.70
C ASN A 114 4.31 8.76 -3.64
N THR A 115 4.16 9.97 -4.17
CA THR A 115 5.13 11.04 -3.96
C THR A 115 5.17 11.47 -2.49
N VAL A 116 4.02 11.50 -1.81
CA VAL A 116 3.92 11.84 -0.38
C VAL A 116 3.35 10.66 0.37
N LYS A 117 4.06 10.14 1.38
CA LYS A 117 3.64 8.99 2.18
C LYS A 117 3.62 9.40 3.64
N ILE A 118 2.54 9.08 4.34
CA ILE A 118 2.30 9.59 5.69
C ILE A 118 2.02 8.42 6.63
N TYR A 119 2.71 8.42 7.76
CA TYR A 119 2.64 7.38 8.77
C TYR A 119 2.21 7.99 10.09
N LYS A 120 1.05 7.59 10.60
CA LYS A 120 0.44 8.15 11.81
C LYS A 120 0.03 7.02 12.74
N VAL A 121 0.43 7.09 14.00
CA VAL A 121 -0.08 6.19 15.03
C VAL A 121 -1.21 6.86 15.80
N ASP A 122 -2.21 6.08 16.22
CA ASP A 122 -3.35 6.55 17.00
C ASP A 122 -2.99 6.82 18.47
N THR A 123 -2.18 5.96 19.09
CA THR A 123 -1.77 6.02 20.49
C THR A 123 -0.35 5.48 20.69
N ARG A 124 0.28 5.89 21.79
CA ARG A 124 1.62 5.47 22.22
C ARG A 124 2.66 5.67 21.12
N ILE A 125 3.24 4.58 20.60
CA ILE A 125 4.45 4.61 19.78
C ILE A 125 4.43 3.49 18.74
N SER A 126 4.96 3.80 17.57
CA SER A 126 5.27 2.85 16.51
C SER A 126 6.66 3.11 15.96
N GLN A 127 7.44 2.05 15.79
CA GLN A 127 8.72 2.03 15.12
C GLN A 127 8.75 0.87 14.12
N VAL A 128 8.68 1.20 12.83
CA VAL A 128 8.69 0.21 11.74
C VAL A 128 9.89 0.48 10.83
N SER A 129 10.66 -0.56 10.52
CA SER A 129 11.81 -0.47 9.62
C SER A 129 11.35 -0.18 8.20
N LEU A 130 12.04 0.74 7.55
CA LEU A 130 11.77 1.21 6.19
C LEU A 130 13.02 1.06 5.32
N THR A 131 12.84 0.67 4.08
CA THR A 131 13.90 0.63 3.06
C THR A 131 13.32 0.99 1.70
N ASN A 132 14.15 1.50 0.79
CA ASN A 132 13.78 1.65 -0.63
C ASN A 132 14.24 0.45 -1.49
N ASP A 133 14.89 -0.54 -0.89
CA ASP A 133 15.28 -1.80 -1.53
C ASP A 133 14.25 -2.93 -1.28
N PRO A 134 13.53 -3.41 -2.31
CA PRO A 134 12.55 -4.48 -2.15
C PRO A 134 13.17 -5.80 -1.68
N LYS A 135 14.42 -6.10 -2.05
CA LYS A 135 15.09 -7.35 -1.65
C LYS A 135 15.38 -7.38 -0.16
N ARG A 136 15.89 -6.27 0.37
CA ARG A 136 16.11 -6.11 1.82
C ARG A 136 14.80 -6.22 2.61
N ALA A 137 13.70 -5.69 2.07
CA ALA A 137 12.38 -5.81 2.68
C ALA A 137 11.77 -7.21 2.58
N GLY A 138 12.30 -8.09 1.71
CA GLY A 138 11.63 -9.34 1.36
C GLY A 138 10.33 -9.12 0.57
N TYR A 139 10.13 -7.95 -0.03
CA TYR A 139 8.94 -7.68 -0.83
C TYR A 139 8.90 -8.59 -2.06
N GLY A 140 7.73 -9.16 -2.37
CA GLY A 140 7.58 -10.21 -3.37
C GLY A 140 7.82 -11.63 -2.84
N LYS A 141 8.18 -11.81 -1.55
CA LYS A 141 8.16 -13.11 -0.89
C LYS A 141 6.88 -13.27 -0.08
N VAL A 142 6.20 -14.39 -0.28
CA VAL A 142 5.00 -14.76 0.47
C VAL A 142 5.43 -15.55 1.70
N ALA A 143 5.21 -14.97 2.88
CA ALA A 143 5.37 -15.67 4.15
C ALA A 143 3.99 -16.15 4.63
N VAL A 144 3.75 -17.46 4.58
CA VAL A 144 2.51 -18.05 5.10
C VAL A 144 2.73 -18.53 6.52
N THR A 145 2.56 -17.62 7.49
CA THR A 145 2.51 -17.97 8.91
C THR A 145 1.08 -17.80 9.42
N GLY A 146 0.52 -18.81 10.08
CA GLY A 146 -0.82 -18.74 10.67
C GLY A 146 -1.93 -18.51 9.64
N THR A 147 -2.54 -17.32 9.68
CA THR A 147 -3.71 -16.87 8.90
C THR A 147 -3.39 -16.45 7.47
N GLY A 148 -2.11 -16.31 7.11
CA GLY A 148 -1.66 -15.99 5.76
C GLY A 148 -1.04 -14.59 5.62
N MET A 149 -0.81 -14.17 4.37
CA MET A 149 -0.30 -12.84 4.02
C MET A 149 -1.37 -12.07 3.26
N LYS A 150 -1.57 -10.80 3.61
CA LYS A 150 -2.45 -9.85 2.92
C LYS A 150 -1.59 -8.79 2.26
N THR A 151 -1.91 -8.45 1.02
CA THR A 151 -1.23 -7.35 0.35
C THR A 151 -2.16 -6.61 -0.59
N VAL A 152 -1.74 -5.38 -0.90
CA VAL A 152 -2.42 -4.48 -1.82
C VAL A 152 -1.41 -4.11 -2.89
N VAL A 153 -1.75 -4.39 -4.14
CA VAL A 153 -0.95 -4.05 -5.31
C VAL A 153 -1.70 -3.00 -6.10
N HIS A 154 -1.11 -1.83 -6.23
CA HIS A 154 -1.67 -0.74 -7.02
C HIS A 154 -0.56 -0.02 -7.78
N SER A 155 -0.96 0.76 -8.76
CA SER A 155 -0.05 1.62 -9.51
C SER A 155 0.45 2.80 -8.67
N PHE A 156 1.57 3.40 -9.08
CA PHE A 156 2.28 4.40 -8.26
C PHE A 156 1.41 5.64 -7.96
N ASP A 157 0.77 6.21 -8.98
CA ASP A 157 -0.10 7.39 -8.84
C ASP A 157 -1.59 6.97 -8.80
N TYR A 158 -1.91 5.88 -8.10
CA TYR A 158 -3.27 5.36 -8.03
C TYR A 158 -4.29 6.45 -7.64
N ARG A 159 -5.40 6.51 -8.38
CA ARG A 159 -6.50 7.52 -8.34
C ARG A 159 -6.17 8.89 -8.90
N GLN A 160 -4.92 9.17 -9.21
CA GLN A 160 -4.49 10.39 -9.89
C GLN A 160 -4.34 10.11 -11.38
N LEU A 161 -4.76 11.05 -12.23
CA LEU A 161 -4.56 10.89 -13.67
C LEU A 161 -3.07 11.09 -13.99
N SER A 162 -2.36 10.02 -14.36
CA SER A 162 -0.91 10.03 -14.56
C SER A 162 -0.50 9.12 -15.71
N LEU A 163 0.63 9.44 -16.36
CA LEU A 163 1.31 8.57 -17.32
C LEU A 163 2.15 7.48 -16.64
N GLU A 164 2.43 7.65 -15.34
CA GLU A 164 3.33 6.78 -14.56
C GLU A 164 2.54 5.73 -13.78
N GLN A 165 1.72 4.96 -14.48
CA GLN A 165 0.87 3.93 -13.88
C GLN A 165 1.32 2.50 -14.19
N ASP A 166 2.15 2.30 -15.21
CA ASP A 166 2.67 0.98 -15.58
C ASP A 166 3.32 0.31 -14.37
N THR A 167 2.89 -0.91 -14.06
CA THR A 167 3.31 -1.63 -12.87
C THR A 167 3.47 -3.10 -13.21
N SER A 168 4.55 -3.72 -12.73
CA SER A 168 4.75 -5.16 -12.84
C SER A 168 5.27 -5.68 -11.52
N GLU A 169 4.51 -6.54 -10.87
CA GLU A 169 4.86 -7.16 -9.60
C GLU A 169 4.71 -8.67 -9.66
N THR A 170 5.52 -9.34 -8.85
CA THR A 170 5.50 -10.79 -8.74
C THR A 170 5.75 -11.19 -7.31
N PHE A 171 4.95 -12.14 -6.84
CA PHE A 171 5.06 -12.70 -5.51
C PHE A 171 5.28 -14.19 -5.62
N THR A 172 6.25 -14.71 -4.86
CA THR A 172 6.65 -16.12 -4.83
C THR A 172 6.57 -16.67 -3.42
N ALA A 173 6.04 -17.87 -3.27
CA ALA A 173 5.98 -18.64 -2.06
C ALA A 173 6.91 -19.86 -2.17
N ASP A 174 7.54 -20.26 -1.06
CA ASP A 174 8.37 -21.47 -1.04
C ASP A 174 7.54 -22.77 -0.89
N VAL A 175 6.23 -22.62 -0.67
CA VAL A 175 5.23 -23.68 -0.62
C VAL A 175 4.04 -23.29 -1.50
N PHE A 176 3.22 -24.27 -1.90
CA PHE A 176 1.98 -23.94 -2.60
C PHE A 176 0.94 -23.32 -1.66
N VAL A 177 0.29 -22.28 -2.15
CA VAL A 177 -0.67 -21.45 -1.43
C VAL A 177 -1.92 -21.23 -2.27
N ASN A 178 -3.02 -20.87 -1.60
CA ASN A 178 -4.18 -20.33 -2.30
C ASN A 178 -4.02 -18.81 -2.45
N PHE A 179 -3.88 -18.34 -3.67
CA PHE A 179 -3.96 -16.93 -4.00
C PHE A 179 -5.43 -16.55 -4.18
N ASN A 180 -5.98 -15.84 -3.21
CA ASN A 180 -7.33 -15.29 -3.27
C ASN A 180 -7.24 -13.80 -3.56
N PHE A 181 -7.68 -13.34 -4.72
CA PHE A 181 -7.53 -11.95 -5.12
C PHE A 181 -8.83 -11.34 -5.66
N ASN A 182 -8.94 -10.03 -5.50
CA ASN A 182 -10.01 -9.22 -6.07
C ASN A 182 -9.42 -7.99 -6.75
N VAL A 183 -9.90 -7.69 -7.96
CA VAL A 183 -9.58 -6.43 -8.63
C VAL A 183 -10.55 -5.37 -8.08
N PHE A 184 -10.06 -4.57 -7.14
CA PHE A 184 -10.85 -3.54 -6.49
C PHE A 184 -11.16 -2.38 -7.44
N TYR A 185 -10.17 -1.99 -8.24
CA TYR A 185 -10.29 -0.92 -9.22
C TYR A 185 -9.37 -1.18 -10.41
N PHE A 186 -9.80 -0.79 -11.59
CA PHE A 186 -9.02 -0.84 -12.82
C PHE A 186 -9.55 0.24 -13.75
N ASP A 187 -8.75 1.28 -13.98
CA ASP A 187 -9.10 2.33 -14.93
C ASP A 187 -8.88 1.83 -16.36
N VAL A 188 -9.97 1.84 -17.11
CA VAL A 188 -10.00 1.39 -18.49
C VAL A 188 -10.04 2.60 -19.40
N ASN A 189 -8.86 3.06 -19.81
CA ASN A 189 -8.72 4.15 -20.76
C ASN A 189 -8.00 3.65 -22.03
N GLY A 190 -8.76 3.44 -23.11
CA GLY A 190 -8.23 2.93 -24.36
C GLY A 190 -7.85 1.44 -24.29
N ASN A 191 -6.62 1.13 -24.67
CA ASN A 191 -6.09 -0.25 -24.79
C ASN A 191 -5.34 -0.74 -23.55
N THR A 192 -5.58 -0.14 -22.39
CA THR A 192 -4.97 -0.56 -21.11
C THR A 192 -5.29 -2.01 -20.79
N THR A 193 -4.31 -2.75 -20.26
CA THR A 193 -4.48 -4.14 -19.81
C THR A 193 -4.09 -4.32 -18.35
N LEU A 194 -4.79 -5.20 -17.64
CA LEU A 194 -4.38 -5.73 -16.35
C LEU A 194 -4.29 -7.26 -16.45
N ASP A 195 -3.06 -7.75 -16.49
CA ASP A 195 -2.74 -9.18 -16.57
C ASP A 195 -2.48 -9.74 -15.17
N ILE A 196 -3.19 -10.80 -14.81
CA ILE A 196 -2.96 -11.55 -13.56
C ILE A 196 -2.78 -13.02 -13.90
N LYS A 197 -1.64 -13.59 -13.52
CA LYS A 197 -1.30 -14.99 -13.76
C LYS A 197 -0.88 -15.67 -12.47
N VAL A 198 -1.38 -16.87 -12.24
CA VAL A 198 -0.93 -17.74 -11.15
C VAL A 198 -0.25 -18.95 -11.75
N TYR A 199 0.87 -19.33 -11.15
CA TYR A 199 1.71 -20.42 -11.57
C TYR A 199 1.79 -21.47 -10.46
N GLN A 200 1.92 -22.72 -10.88
CA GLN A 200 2.28 -23.85 -10.06
C GLN A 200 3.47 -24.54 -10.72
N ASP A 201 4.64 -24.53 -10.09
CA ASP A 201 5.88 -25.12 -10.62
C ASP A 201 6.24 -24.59 -12.02
N GLY A 202 6.01 -23.29 -12.25
CA GLY A 202 6.24 -22.64 -13.53
C GLY A 202 5.17 -22.87 -14.60
N ILE A 203 4.17 -23.72 -14.35
CA ILE A 203 3.01 -23.91 -15.23
C ILE A 203 1.93 -22.88 -14.88
N VAL A 204 1.38 -22.20 -15.87
CA VAL A 204 0.26 -21.26 -15.67
C VAL A 204 -1.01 -22.05 -15.37
N VAL A 205 -1.56 -21.88 -14.16
CA VAL A 205 -2.81 -22.52 -13.70
C VAL A 205 -4.00 -21.55 -13.70
N LEU A 206 -3.73 -20.25 -13.74
CA LEU A 206 -4.72 -19.19 -13.96
C LEU A 206 -4.10 -18.10 -14.82
N SER A 207 -4.86 -17.59 -15.80
CA SER A 207 -4.46 -16.44 -16.61
C SER A 207 -5.68 -15.58 -16.92
N GLU A 208 -5.71 -14.38 -16.37
CA GLU A 208 -6.73 -13.38 -16.66
C GLU A 208 -6.08 -12.14 -17.25
N THR A 209 -6.69 -11.60 -18.32
CA THR A 209 -6.25 -10.36 -18.97
C THR A 209 -7.45 -9.43 -19.06
N PHE A 210 -7.54 -8.49 -18.12
CA PHE A 210 -8.64 -7.55 -18.08
C PHE A 210 -8.42 -6.38 -19.01
N THR A 211 -9.50 -5.99 -19.68
CA THR A 211 -9.55 -4.91 -20.66
C THR A 211 -10.88 -4.17 -20.53
N LYS A 212 -11.17 -3.28 -21.47
CA LYS A 212 -12.49 -2.63 -21.57
C LYS A 212 -13.63 -3.61 -21.75
N ASP A 213 -13.37 -4.64 -22.55
CA ASP A 213 -14.39 -5.59 -23.02
C ASP A 213 -14.40 -6.87 -22.17
N HIS A 214 -13.30 -7.17 -21.46
CA HIS A 214 -13.19 -8.24 -20.48
C HIS A 214 -12.95 -7.66 -19.08
N LYS A 215 -14.03 -7.42 -18.33
CA LYS A 215 -13.95 -6.82 -16.99
C LYS A 215 -13.78 -7.88 -15.89
N PRO A 216 -13.10 -7.54 -14.77
CA PRO A 216 -13.02 -8.43 -13.62
C PRO A 216 -14.41 -8.79 -13.06
N ARG A 217 -14.60 -10.04 -12.63
CA ARG A 217 -15.82 -10.45 -11.93
C ARG A 217 -15.80 -10.01 -10.47
N SER A 218 -16.96 -9.69 -9.90
CA SER A 218 -17.09 -9.19 -8.53
C SER A 218 -16.89 -10.26 -7.44
N SER A 219 -16.94 -11.54 -7.78
CA SER A 219 -16.79 -12.65 -6.83
C SER A 219 -15.34 -12.94 -6.44
N GLY A 220 -14.37 -12.23 -7.02
CA GLY A 220 -12.94 -12.53 -6.85
C GLY A 220 -12.50 -13.80 -7.54
N TYR A 221 -11.22 -14.15 -7.33
CA TYR A 221 -10.54 -15.27 -7.96
C TYR A 221 -9.75 -16.04 -6.93
N THR A 222 -9.67 -17.36 -7.12
CA THR A 222 -8.86 -18.25 -6.30
C THR A 222 -8.09 -19.17 -7.24
N ALA A 223 -6.79 -19.27 -7.03
CA ALA A 223 -5.95 -20.25 -7.70
C ALA A 223 -4.86 -20.76 -6.76
N PHE A 224 -4.54 -22.05 -6.89
CA PHE A 224 -3.53 -22.72 -6.09
C PHE A 224 -2.20 -22.71 -6.83
N GLY A 225 -1.13 -22.25 -6.19
CA GLY A 225 0.17 -22.12 -6.85
C GLY A 225 1.27 -21.65 -5.93
N ASP A 226 2.47 -21.46 -6.49
CA ASP A 226 3.67 -20.97 -5.79
C ASP A 226 4.04 -19.54 -6.23
N LYS A 227 3.43 -19.01 -7.29
CA LYS A 227 3.72 -17.67 -7.79
C LYS A 227 2.49 -16.98 -8.38
N ILE A 228 2.35 -15.69 -8.12
CA ILE A 228 1.40 -14.79 -8.79
C ILE A 228 2.17 -13.63 -9.44
N SER A 229 1.81 -13.26 -10.66
CA SER A 229 2.29 -12.05 -11.33
C SER A 229 1.13 -11.13 -11.67
N ILE A 230 1.29 -9.84 -11.40
CA ILE A 230 0.30 -8.80 -11.66
C ILE A 230 0.98 -7.73 -12.50
N SER A 231 0.47 -7.45 -13.70
CA SER A 231 1.02 -6.45 -14.61
C SER A 231 -0.07 -5.54 -15.14
N TYR A 232 0.07 -4.24 -14.94
CA TYR A 232 -0.78 -3.21 -15.52
C TYR A 232 0.02 -2.43 -16.57
N GLN A 233 -0.52 -2.34 -17.77
CA GLN A 233 0.11 -1.66 -18.91
C GLN A 233 -0.85 -0.61 -19.48
N THR A 234 -0.37 0.61 -19.60
CA THR A 234 -1.11 1.76 -20.14
C THR A 234 -0.79 2.08 -21.58
N TYR A 235 0.35 1.59 -22.09
CA TYR A 235 0.85 1.87 -23.43
C TYR A 235 0.95 3.39 -23.71
N GLY A 236 1.44 4.15 -22.71
CA GLY A 236 1.65 5.60 -22.82
C GLY A 236 0.39 6.44 -22.65
N ARG A 237 -0.70 5.87 -22.11
CA ARG A 237 -1.94 6.60 -21.81
C ARG A 237 -1.98 7.04 -20.36
N ALA A 238 -2.52 8.24 -20.13
CA ALA A 238 -2.80 8.69 -18.79
C ALA A 238 -4.03 7.97 -18.23
N THR A 239 -3.89 7.35 -17.06
CA THR A 239 -4.98 6.63 -16.37
C THR A 239 -4.96 6.95 -14.88
N LYS A 240 -6.04 6.60 -14.19
CA LYS A 240 -6.14 6.62 -12.72
C LYS A 240 -5.60 5.33 -12.07
N GLY A 241 -5.02 4.44 -12.87
CA GLY A 241 -4.34 3.26 -12.37
C GLY A 241 -5.25 2.08 -12.04
N PHE A 242 -4.78 1.23 -11.14
CA PHE A 242 -5.48 0.01 -10.73
C PHE A 242 -5.20 -0.30 -9.25
N ARG A 243 -6.01 -1.19 -8.66
CA ARG A 243 -5.78 -1.79 -7.35
C ARG A 243 -6.28 -3.23 -7.33
N VAL A 244 -5.41 -4.15 -6.92
CA VAL A 244 -5.67 -5.55 -6.65
C VAL A 244 -5.36 -5.82 -5.19
N ASP A 245 -6.33 -6.37 -4.47
CA ASP A 245 -6.14 -6.82 -3.11
C ASP A 245 -6.04 -8.34 -3.15
N PHE A 246 -5.05 -8.93 -2.48
CA PHE A 246 -4.99 -10.39 -2.37
C PHE A 246 -4.55 -10.88 -1.01
N VAL A 247 -5.02 -12.09 -0.71
CA VAL A 247 -4.70 -12.86 0.48
C VAL A 247 -4.13 -14.21 0.05
N CYS A 248 -2.93 -14.51 0.53
CA CYS A 248 -2.32 -15.83 0.42
C CYS A 248 -2.62 -16.61 1.69
N THR A 249 -3.29 -17.75 1.56
CA THR A 249 -3.51 -18.66 2.69
C THR A 249 -2.84 -20.01 2.42
N SER A 250 -2.49 -20.74 3.47
CA SER A 250 -2.02 -22.12 3.31
C SER A 250 -3.13 -22.96 2.65
N LYS A 251 -2.73 -24.09 2.05
CA LYS A 251 -3.66 -25.04 1.42
C LYS A 251 -4.81 -25.45 2.36
N ASP A 252 -4.50 -25.57 3.65
CA ASP A 252 -5.39 -26.11 4.69
C ASP A 252 -6.10 -25.01 5.50
N ALA A 253 -5.86 -23.73 5.20
CA ALA A 253 -6.56 -22.65 5.88
C ALA A 253 -8.04 -22.64 5.45
N LEU A 254 -8.93 -22.71 6.44
CA LEU A 254 -10.36 -22.48 6.24
C LEU A 254 -10.54 -21.12 5.54
N GLN A 255 -11.35 -21.09 4.47
CA GLN A 255 -11.67 -19.83 3.79
C GLN A 255 -12.19 -18.81 4.81
N PRO A 256 -11.73 -17.54 4.75
CA PRO A 256 -12.35 -16.50 5.55
C PRO A 256 -13.83 -16.41 5.17
N THR A 257 -14.70 -16.63 6.15
CA THR A 257 -16.14 -16.44 6.01
C THR A 257 -16.40 -14.99 5.64
N THR A 258 -16.92 -14.77 4.42
CA THR A 258 -17.45 -13.47 4.01
C THR A 258 -18.60 -13.08 4.93
N GLY A 259 -18.30 -12.23 5.91
CA GLY A 259 -19.30 -11.37 6.54
C GLY A 259 -19.81 -10.40 5.48
N ILE A 260 -21.06 -10.59 5.04
CA ILE A 260 -21.73 -9.71 4.10
C ILE A 260 -21.93 -8.34 4.78
N ALA A 261 -21.01 -7.41 4.56
CA ALA A 261 -21.30 -5.99 4.75
C ALA A 261 -22.09 -5.51 3.52
N LYS A 262 -23.41 -5.70 3.60
CA LYS A 262 -24.38 -5.16 2.64
C LYS A 262 -24.27 -3.63 2.69
N THR A 263 -23.66 -3.01 1.69
CA THR A 263 -23.92 -1.60 1.37
C THR A 263 -24.38 -1.54 -0.08
N ALA A 264 -25.65 -1.15 -0.21
CA ALA A 264 -26.33 -0.98 -1.48
C ALA A 264 -25.69 0.17 -2.28
N PHE A 265 -25.55 -0.04 -3.59
CA PHE A 265 -25.35 1.05 -4.52
C PHE A 265 -26.60 1.95 -4.52
N PRO A 266 -26.49 3.26 -4.32
CA PRO A 266 -27.58 4.16 -4.70
C PRO A 266 -27.62 4.27 -6.23
N ASN A 267 -28.75 3.89 -6.81
CA ASN A 267 -29.13 4.26 -8.17
C ASN A 267 -29.55 5.75 -8.17
N ASN A 268 -28.75 6.60 -8.83
CA ASN A 268 -29.13 7.70 -9.73
C ASN A 268 -27.97 8.68 -9.90
#